data_AF-A0A354TB43-F1
#
_entry.id   AF-A0A354TB43-F1
#
_cell.length_a   1.000
_cell.length_b   1.000
_cell.length_c   1.000
_cell.angle_alpha   90.00
_cell.angle_beta   90.00
_cell.angle_gamma   90.00
#
_symmetry.space_group_name_H-M   'P 1'
#
loop_
_entity.id
_entity.type
_entity.pdbx_description
1 polymer ?
#
loop_
_entity_poly.entity_id
_entity_poly.type
_entity_poly.pdbx_seq_one_letter_code
_entity_poly.pdbx_strand_id
1 'polypeptide(L)'
;CLNNANITSVGQLAMKTEGEMLRYRNFGKKSLTEIKEKLAELGLSLGMKFDPALLEATPGGVSLLARSSMISDDDEEADALDFTKLVDSHTPDLDDEDE
;
A
#
# COMPACT_ATOMS: atom_id res chain seq x y z
N CYS A 1 -28.02 -3.88 1.02
CA CYS A 1 -27.01 -4.83 1.54
C CYS A 1 -25.93 -4.15 2.38
N LEU A 2 -25.31 -3.07 1.88
CA LEU A 2 -24.28 -2.32 2.61
C LEU A 2 -24.81 -1.47 3.78
N ASN A 3 -26.08 -1.03 3.73
CA ASN A 3 -26.71 -0.26 4.82
C ASN A 3 -26.77 -0.98 6.17
N ASN A 4 -26.85 -2.33 6.16
CA ASN A 4 -26.83 -3.13 7.39
C ASN A 4 -25.42 -3.34 7.97
N ALA A 5 -24.37 -3.05 7.19
CA ALA A 5 -22.98 -3.21 7.61
C ALA A 5 -22.37 -1.91 8.15
N ASN A 6 -23.15 -0.82 8.24
CA ASN A 6 -22.69 0.52 8.63
C ASN A 6 -21.52 1.04 7.78
N ILE A 7 -21.39 0.58 6.53
CA ILE A 7 -20.34 1.00 5.61
C ILE A 7 -20.87 2.18 4.79
N THR A 8 -20.34 3.38 5.05
CA THR A 8 -20.76 4.62 4.37
C THR A 8 -19.73 5.13 3.37
N SER A 9 -18.48 4.64 3.43
CA SER A 9 -17.41 5.05 2.53
C SER A 9 -16.65 3.87 1.92
N VAL A 10 -16.02 4.11 0.77
CA VAL A 10 -15.15 3.12 0.11
C VAL A 10 -13.94 2.78 0.98
N GLY A 11 -13.43 3.74 1.76
CA GLY A 11 -12.36 3.49 2.74
C GLY A 11 -12.79 2.48 3.80
N GLN A 12 -13.99 2.64 4.39
CA GLN A 12 -14.53 1.66 5.34
C GLN A 12 -14.76 0.28 4.70
N LEU A 13 -15.17 0.24 3.43
CA LEU A 13 -15.32 -1.00 2.69
C LEU A 13 -13.97 -1.72 2.52
N ALA A 14 -12.93 -0.98 2.12
CA ALA A 14 -11.58 -1.51 1.93
C ALA A 14 -10.93 -2.01 3.24
N MET A 15 -11.37 -1.50 4.40
CA MET A 15 -10.94 -2.02 5.71
C MET A 15 -11.46 -3.41 6.03
N LYS A 16 -12.56 -3.82 5.39
CA LYS A 16 -13.18 -5.11 5.65
C LYS A 16 -12.46 -6.22 4.90
N THR A 17 -12.32 -7.35 5.58
CA THR A 17 -11.72 -8.55 5.00
C THR A 17 -12.73 -9.31 4.16
N GLU A 18 -12.25 -10.14 3.23
CA GLU A 18 -13.11 -11.01 2.42
C GLU A 18 -13.95 -11.96 3.26
N GLY A 19 -13.36 -12.47 4.36
CA GLY A 19 -14.04 -13.34 5.31
C GLY A 19 -15.19 -12.63 6.03
N GLU A 20 -15.05 -11.34 6.34
CA GLU A 20 -16.17 -10.54 6.87
C GLU A 20 -17.23 -10.30 5.80
N MET A 21 -16.83 -10.02 4.56
CA MET A 21 -17.76 -9.80 3.46
C MET A 21 -18.65 -11.03 3.22
N LEU A 22 -18.07 -12.23 3.22
CA LEU A 22 -18.80 -13.49 3.02
C LEU A 22 -19.74 -13.84 4.19
N ARG A 23 -19.62 -13.21 5.37
CA ARG A 23 -20.55 -13.40 6.50
C ARG A 23 -21.84 -12.63 6.30
N TYR A 24 -21.87 -11.59 5.48
CA TYR A 24 -23.10 -10.86 5.22
C TYR A 24 -24.06 -11.72 4.39
N ARG A 25 -25.30 -11.87 4.87
CA ARG A 25 -26.31 -12.76 4.25
C ARG A 25 -26.59 -12.48 2.77
N ASN A 26 -26.30 -11.27 2.30
CA ASN A 26 -26.52 -10.86 0.91
C ASN A 26 -25.23 -10.83 0.06
N PHE A 27 -24.11 -11.29 0.59
CA PHE A 27 -22.84 -11.36 -0.12
C PHE A 27 -22.54 -12.81 -0.51
N GLY A 28 -22.24 -12.99 -1.79
CA GLY A 28 -21.73 -14.26 -2.32
C GLY A 28 -20.45 -14.05 -3.11
N LYS A 29 -19.91 -15.14 -3.67
CA LYS A 29 -18.67 -15.12 -4.47
C LYS A 29 -18.72 -14.09 -5.61
N LYS A 30 -19.87 -13.96 -6.29
CA LYS A 30 -20.06 -12.99 -7.38
C LYS A 30 -19.96 -11.54 -6.90
N SER A 31 -20.70 -11.17 -5.86
CA SER A 31 -20.64 -9.82 -5.28
C SER A 31 -19.26 -9.49 -4.71
N LEU A 32 -18.54 -10.49 -4.17
CA LEU A 32 -17.17 -10.32 -3.69
C LEU A 32 -16.23 -9.97 -4.85
N THR A 33 -16.31 -10.66 -5.98
CA THR A 33 -15.50 -10.37 -7.17
C THR A 33 -15.80 -8.97 -7.71
N GLU A 34 -17.07 -8.61 -7.85
CA GLU A 34 -17.47 -7.28 -8.32
C GLU A 34 -16.90 -6.16 -7.41
N ILE A 35 -16.95 -6.36 -6.08
CA ILE A 35 -16.38 -5.40 -5.13
C ILE A 35 -14.85 -5.32 -5.26
N LYS A 36 -14.16 -6.45 -5.44
CA LYS A 36 -12.70 -6.46 -5.64
C LYS A 36 -12.30 -5.74 -6.91
N GLU A 37 -12.99 -5.98 -8.01
CA GLU A 37 -12.75 -5.29 -9.29
C GLU A 37 -12.96 -3.79 -9.14
N LYS A 38 -14.06 -3.37 -8.49
CA LYS A 38 -14.35 -1.96 -8.22
C LYS A 38 -13.32 -1.29 -7.30
N LEU A 39 -12.80 -2.01 -6.30
CA LEU A 39 -11.72 -1.51 -5.47
C LEU A 39 -10.41 -1.43 -6.25
N ALA A 40 -10.11 -2.41 -7.10
CA ALA A 40 -8.91 -2.42 -7.92
C ALA A 40 -8.90 -1.27 -8.95
N GLU A 41 -10.05 -0.92 -9.53
CA GLU A 41 -10.21 0.28 -10.38
C GLU A 41 -9.80 1.58 -9.65
N LEU A 42 -9.93 1.62 -8.33
CA LEU A 42 -9.57 2.75 -7.47
C LEU A 42 -8.18 2.60 -6.84
N GLY A 43 -7.42 1.55 -7.18
CA GLY A 43 -6.11 1.25 -6.58
C GLY A 43 -6.20 0.75 -5.12
N LEU A 44 -7.37 0.28 -4.70
CA LEU A 44 -7.64 -0.21 -3.35
C LEU A 44 -7.80 -1.74 -3.35
N SER A 45 -7.71 -2.34 -2.15
CA SER A 45 -7.96 -3.76 -1.93
C SER A 45 -8.70 -3.98 -0.60
N LEU A 46 -9.27 -5.17 -0.44
CA LEU A 46 -9.93 -5.57 0.81
C LEU A 46 -8.89 -5.93 1.89
N GLY A 47 -9.21 -5.63 3.14
CA GLY A 47 -8.31 -5.85 4.28
C GLY A 47 -7.21 -4.82 4.45
N MET A 48 -7.31 -3.66 3.79
CA MET A 48 -6.39 -2.54 3.99
C MET A 48 -6.55 -1.95 5.39
N LYS A 49 -5.43 -1.61 6.03
CA LYS A 49 -5.46 -0.88 7.30
C LYS A 49 -5.24 0.59 7.01
N PHE A 50 -6.27 1.40 7.20
CA PHE A 50 -6.14 2.86 7.17
C PHE A 50 -6.01 3.38 8.59
N ASP A 51 -5.17 4.41 8.75
CA ASP A 51 -5.17 5.20 9.97
C ASP A 51 -6.43 6.08 9.97
N PRO A 52 -7.27 6.04 11.03
CA PRO A 52 -8.43 6.93 11.13
C PRO A 52 -8.06 8.40 10.98
N ALA A 53 -6.85 8.82 11.37
CA ALA A 53 -6.37 10.18 11.18
C ALA A 53 -6.20 10.58 9.70
N LEU A 54 -5.99 9.62 8.79
CA LEU A 54 -5.90 9.85 7.34
C LEU A 54 -7.26 9.79 6.64
N LEU A 55 -8.27 9.18 7.28
CA LEU A 55 -9.65 9.12 6.79
C LEU A 55 -10.50 10.31 7.23
N GLU A 56 -10.01 11.13 8.16
CA GLU A 56 -10.62 12.44 8.41
C GLU A 56 -10.45 13.30 7.17
N ALA A 57 -11.57 13.54 6.49
CA ALA A 57 -11.63 14.48 5.39
C ALA A 57 -11.36 15.89 5.92
N THR A 58 -10.10 16.30 6.00
CA THR A 58 -9.77 17.73 6.00
C THR A 58 -10.22 18.29 4.66
N PRO A 59 -11.17 19.23 4.61
CA PRO A 59 -11.53 19.91 3.38
C PRO A 59 -10.38 20.82 2.97
N GLY A 60 -9.39 20.27 2.24
CA GLY A 60 -8.21 21.03 1.78
C GLY A 60 -6.90 20.25 1.69
N GLY A 61 -6.94 18.94 1.35
CA GLY A 61 -5.77 18.06 1.32
C GLY A 61 -4.53 18.68 0.67
N VAL A 62 -3.51 18.96 1.47
CA VAL A 62 -2.19 19.37 1.00
C VAL A 62 -1.39 18.14 0.62
N SER A 63 -1.05 18.06 -0.67
CA SER A 63 -0.25 16.97 -1.24
C SER A 63 1.23 17.18 -0.89
N LEU A 64 1.74 16.44 0.11
CA LEU A 64 3.15 16.53 0.54
C LEU A 64 4.17 16.10 -0.52
N LEU A 65 3.73 15.44 -1.60
CA LEU A 65 4.57 15.04 -2.73
C LEU A 65 4.97 16.21 -3.66
N ALA A 66 4.42 17.42 -3.45
CA ALA A 66 4.68 18.58 -4.31
C ALA A 66 5.91 19.42 -3.90
N ARG A 67 6.89 18.86 -3.19
CA ARG A 67 8.13 19.60 -2.82
C ARG A 67 9.39 19.17 -3.55
N SER A 68 9.32 18.16 -4.45
CA SER A 68 10.54 17.55 -5.00
C SER A 68 10.79 17.77 -6.50
N SER A 69 10.17 18.76 -7.15
CA SER A 69 10.45 18.99 -8.58
C SER A 69 10.34 20.47 -8.98
N MET A 70 11.48 21.18 -8.90
CA MET A 70 12.01 22.26 -9.78
C MET A 70 13.50 22.45 -9.36
N ILE A 71 14.49 21.77 -9.98
CA ILE A 71 15.34 22.20 -11.12
C ILE A 71 15.92 23.63 -10.92
N SER A 72 17.22 23.99 -11.07
CA SER A 72 18.31 23.54 -11.94
C SER A 72 19.66 24.18 -11.50
N ASP A 73 20.76 23.46 -11.77
CA ASP A 73 22.14 23.91 -12.07
C ASP A 73 22.88 24.88 -11.12
N ASP A 74 23.69 24.32 -10.21
CA ASP A 74 25.01 24.87 -9.83
C ASP A 74 25.87 23.71 -9.27
N ASP A 75 27.03 23.47 -9.90
CA ASP A 75 28.08 22.51 -9.52
C ASP A 75 28.36 22.47 -8.00
N GLU A 76 28.38 21.29 -7.37
CA GLU A 76 29.56 20.75 -6.66
C GLU A 76 29.27 19.36 -6.02
N GLU A 77 30.24 18.47 -6.19
CA GLU A 77 30.39 17.09 -5.73
C GLU A 77 30.05 16.83 -4.23
N ALA A 78 29.27 15.77 -3.95
CA ALA A 78 29.40 14.97 -2.73
C ALA A 78 28.75 13.59 -2.89
N ASP A 79 29.61 12.58 -2.97
CA ASP A 79 29.34 11.14 -3.09
C ASP A 79 28.37 10.63 -1.99
N ALA A 80 27.09 10.46 -2.33
CA ALA A 80 26.08 9.90 -1.44
C ALA A 80 25.79 8.44 -1.82
N LEU A 81 26.69 7.57 -1.38
CA LEU A 81 26.50 6.16 -1.01
C LEU A 81 25.17 5.52 -1.46
N ASP A 82 25.24 4.84 -2.59
CA ASP A 82 24.22 3.92 -3.09
C ASP A 82 24.00 2.77 -2.10
N PHE A 83 22.92 2.87 -1.31
CA PHE A 83 22.50 1.86 -0.34
C PHE A 83 22.17 0.50 -0.99
N THR A 84 22.05 0.42 -2.33
CA THR A 84 21.80 -0.85 -3.03
C THR A 84 23.05 -1.73 -3.21
N LYS A 85 24.25 -1.23 -2.86
CA LYS A 85 25.51 -2.01 -2.87
C LYS A 85 25.84 -2.72 -1.55
N LEU A 86 25.02 -2.61 -0.49
CA LEU A 86 25.31 -3.26 0.79
C LEU A 86 24.83 -4.73 0.88
N VAL A 87 24.09 -5.23 -0.11
CA VAL A 87 23.70 -6.66 -0.23
C VAL A 87 24.58 -7.37 -1.28
N ASP A 88 25.88 -7.10 -1.27
CA ASP A 88 26.85 -7.89 -2.02
C ASP A 88 28.17 -7.94 -1.25
N SER A 89 28.22 -8.77 -0.19
CA SER A 89 29.47 -9.21 0.45
C SER A 89 29.20 -10.24 1.54
N HIS A 90 28.64 -11.40 1.17
CA HIS A 90 28.96 -12.63 1.91
C HIS A 90 28.73 -13.89 1.07
N THR A 91 29.56 -14.07 0.04
CA THR A 91 29.99 -15.42 -0.32
C THR A 91 31.16 -15.78 0.59
N PRO A 92 31.00 -16.67 1.58
CA PRO A 92 32.14 -17.36 2.15
C PRO A 92 32.61 -18.39 1.12
N ASP A 93 33.58 -17.96 0.31
CA ASP A 93 34.55 -18.85 -0.33
C ASP A 93 35.65 -19.18 0.70
N LEU A 94 36.34 -20.30 0.47
CA LEU A 94 37.51 -20.85 1.17
C LEU A 94 37.20 -21.73 2.41
N ASP A 95 37.72 -22.95 2.58
CA ASP A 95 38.59 -23.85 1.81
C ASP A 95 38.52 -25.23 2.54
N ASP A 96 38.84 -26.31 1.81
CA ASP A 96 39.44 -27.59 2.25
C ASP A 96 39.14 -28.21 3.64
N GLU A 97 38.75 -29.50 3.66
CA GLU A 97 39.61 -30.59 4.16
C GLU A 97 39.10 -31.94 3.63
N ASP A 98 39.85 -32.51 2.68
CA ASP A 98 40.00 -33.95 2.47
C ASP A 98 40.65 -34.56 3.72
N GLU A 99 39.96 -35.48 4.42
CA GLU A 99 40.42 -36.86 4.76
C GLU A 99 39.28 -37.69 5.41
#